data_AF-A0A1F7GXB7-F1
#
_entry.id   AF-A0A1F7GXB7-F1
#
_cell.length_a   1.000
_cell.length_b   1.000
_cell.length_c   1.000
_cell.angle_alpha   90.00
_cell.angle_beta   90.00
_cell.angle_gamma   90.00
#
_symmetry.space_group_name_H-M   'P 1'
#
loop_
_entity.id
_entity.type
_entity.pdbx_description
1 polymer ?
#
loop_
_entity_poly.entity_id
_entity_poly.type
_entity_poly.pdbx_seq_one_letter_code
_entity_poly.pdbx_strand_id
1 'polypeptide(L)' 'MDFNQFIISISGQDIFSFFFKTFAVVFSLLYIIYALVIFKQTQVMTRTLETEATTLILLISLIQIVVGIGLLFISLLLL' A
#
# COMPACT_ATOMS: atom_id res chain seq x y z
N MET A 1 -25.38 12.07 29.29
CA MET A 1 -24.10 11.45 28.92
C MET A 1 -23.06 12.05 29.85
N ASP A 2 -22.49 11.25 30.74
CA ASP A 2 -21.46 11.72 31.67
C ASP A 2 -20.19 12.09 30.90
N PHE A 3 -19.54 13.19 31.31
CA PHE A 3 -18.30 13.70 30.71
C PHE A 3 -17.21 12.60 30.61
N ASN A 4 -17.22 11.64 31.54
CA ASN A 4 -16.32 10.49 31.55
C ASN A 4 -16.55 9.53 30.35
N GLN A 5 -17.79 9.32 29.91
CA GLN A 5 -18.08 8.51 28.72
C GLN A 5 -17.62 9.19 27.43
N PHE A 6 -17.68 10.52 27.38
CA PHE A 6 -17.18 11.31 26.25
C PHE A 6 -15.65 11.21 26.12
N ILE A 7 -14.91 11.33 27.24
CA ILE A 7 -13.45 11.18 27.25
C ILE A 7 -12.99 9.78 26.84
N ILE A 8 -13.69 8.73 27.28
CA ILE A 8 -13.37 7.34 26.88
C ILE A 8 -13.62 7.14 25.38
N SER A 9 -14.70 7.70 24.83
CA SER A 9 -14.99 7.58 23.39
C SER A 9 -13.95 8.27 22.51
N ILE A 10 -13.46 9.45 22.93
CA ILE A 10 -12.41 10.19 22.22
C ILE A 10 -11.07 9.44 22.29
N SER A 11 -10.67 9.02 23.48
CA SER A 11 -9.42 8.27 23.67
C SER A 11 -9.41 6.95 22.90
N GLY A 12 -10.54 6.23 22.87
CA GLY A 12 -10.69 5.02 22.07
C GLY A 12 -10.52 5.28 20.58
N GLN A 13 -11.12 6.36 20.05
CA GLN A 13 -11.03 6.71 18.64
C GLN A 13 -9.58 7.05 18.22
N ASP A 14 -8.84 7.76 19.06
CA ASP A 14 -7.43 8.11 18.80
C ASP A 14 -6.52 6.87 18.75
N ILE A 15 -6.74 5.90 19.65
CA ILE A 15 -6.00 4.63 19.66
C ILE A 15 -6.27 3.84 18.39
N PHE A 16 -7.53 3.74 17.95
CA PHE A 16 -7.87 3.06 16.71
C PHE A 16 -7.23 3.76 15.49
N SER A 17 -7.26 5.09 15.44
CA SER A 17 -6.62 5.85 14.36
C SER A 17 -5.11 5.58 14.30
N PHE A 18 -4.42 5.61 15.44
CA PHE A 18 -2.99 5.34 15.51
C PHE A 18 -2.63 3.90 15.09
N PHE A 19 -3.47 2.93 15.50
CA PHE A 19 -3.33 1.54 15.08
C PHE A 19 -3.46 1.40 13.55
N PHE A 20 -4.52 1.95 12.96
CA PHE A 20 -4.73 1.89 11.51
C PHE A 20 -3.62 2.58 10.73
N LYS A 21 -3.15 3.75 11.19
CA LYS A 21 -2.03 4.45 10.57
C LYS A 21 -0.76 3.60 10.56
N THR A 22 -0.41 3.01 11.70
CA THR A 22 0.79 2.16 11.82
C THR A 22 0.69 0.93 10.91
N PHE A 23 -0.47 0.28 10.89
CA PHE A 23 -0.72 -0.85 9.99
C PHE A 23 -0.65 -0.43 8.52
N ALA A 24 -1.29 0.67 8.14
CA ALA A 24 -1.27 1.16 6.76
C ALA A 24 0.15 1.44 6.27
N VAL A 25 0.99 2.06 7.11
CA VAL A 25 2.42 2.27 6.80
C VAL A 25 3.13 0.93 6.57
N VAL A 26 3.02 -0.02 7.49
CA VAL A 26 3.68 -1.33 7.35
C VAL A 26 3.19 -2.07 6.10
N PHE A 27 1.88 -2.13 5.86
CA PHE A 27 1.31 -2.79 4.70
C PHE A 27 1.68 -2.10 3.37
N SER A 28 1.78 -0.77 3.34
CA SER A 28 2.23 -0.05 2.15
C SER A 28 3.69 -0.37 1.80
N LEU A 29 4.57 -0.49 2.81
CA LEU A 29 5.96 -0.91 2.61
C LEU A 29 6.03 -2.35 2.07
N LEU A 30 5.27 -3.27 2.67
CA LEU A 30 5.20 -4.65 2.21
C LEU A 30 4.67 -4.73 0.77
N TYR A 31 3.67 -3.92 0.43
CA TYR A 31 3.10 -3.86 -0.91
C TYR A 31 4.12 -3.32 -1.94
N ILE A 32 4.93 -2.31 -1.59
CA ILE A 32 6.01 -1.82 -2.48
C ILE A 32 7.02 -2.93 -2.75
N ILE A 33 7.45 -3.66 -1.72
CA ILE A 33 8.38 -4.79 -1.88
C ILE A 33 7.77 -5.84 -2.81
N TYR A 34 6.51 -6.20 -2.59
CA TYR A 34 5.76 -7.11 -3.44
C TYR A 34 5.71 -6.63 -4.90
N ALA A 35 5.36 -5.36 -5.14
CA ALA A 35 5.27 -4.79 -6.48
C ALA A 35 6.63 -4.81 -7.20
N LEU A 36 7.72 -4.52 -6.50
CA LEU A 36 9.07 -4.62 -7.04
C LEU A 36 9.44 -6.05 -7.45
N VAL A 37 9.08 -7.04 -6.63
CA VAL A 37 9.29 -8.46 -6.95
C VAL A 37 8.47 -8.84 -8.18
N ILE A 38 7.20 -8.49 -8.24
CA ILE A 38 6.33 -8.79 -9.39
C ILE A 38 6.85 -8.12 -10.67
N PHE A 39 7.33 -6.89 -10.60
CA PHE A 39 7.93 -6.23 -11.76
C PHE A 39 9.17 -6.98 -12.26
N LYS A 40 10.06 -7.43 -11.37
CA LYS A 40 11.21 -8.26 -11.74
C LYS A 40 10.78 -9.60 -12.36
N GLN A 41 9.78 -10.26 -11.79
CA GLN A 41 9.27 -11.52 -12.33
C GLN A 41 8.59 -11.33 -13.69
N THR A 42 7.88 -10.21 -13.87
CA THR A 42 7.30 -9.84 -15.16
C THR A 42 8.39 -9.65 -16.21
N GLN A 43 9.49 -8.96 -15.88
CA GLN A 43 10.62 -8.82 -16.80
C GLN A 43 11.23 -10.17 -17.21
N VAL A 44 11.41 -11.09 -16.26
CA VAL A 44 11.92 -12.44 -16.55
C VAL A 44 10.95 -13.21 -17.46
N MET A 45 9.66 -13.16 -17.16
CA MET A 45 8.61 -13.80 -17.95
C MET A 45 8.55 -13.27 -19.39
N THR A 46 8.64 -11.95 -19.56
CA THR A 46 8.58 -11.32 -20.90
C THR A 46 9.80 -11.61 -21.78
N ARG A 47 10.90 -12.12 -21.19
CA ARG A 47 12.08 -12.58 -21.94
C ARG A 47 11.93 -14.01 -22.44
N THR A 48 11.06 -14.81 -21.81
CA THR A 48 10.86 -16.23 -22.18
C THR A 48 9.59 -16.45 -22.98
N LEU A 49 8.57 -15.61 -22.76
CA LEU A 49 7.30 -15.65 -23.46
C LEU A 49 7.16 -14.37 -24.29
N GLU A 50 7.36 -14.48 -25.60
CA GLU A 50 7.01 -13.42 -26.53
C GLU A 50 5.49 -13.37 -26.69
N THR A 51 4.87 -12.37 -26.08
CA THR A 51 3.44 -12.09 -26.21
C THR A 51 3.27 -10.68 -26.76
N GLU A 52 2.26 -10.45 -27.60
CA GLU A 52 1.93 -9.11 -28.10
C GLU A 52 1.59 -8.12 -26.97
N ALA A 53 1.10 -8.62 -25.83
CA ALA A 53 0.73 -7.83 -24.67
C ALA A 53 1.89 -7.53 -23.71
N THR A 54 3.12 -7.92 -24.04
CA THR A 54 4.32 -7.74 -23.18
C THR A 54 4.45 -6.31 -22.63
N THR A 55 4.27 -5.30 -23.49
CA THR A 55 4.35 -3.89 -23.12
C THR A 55 3.27 -3.51 -22.09
N LEU A 56 2.04 -4.01 -22.25
CA LEU A 56 0.94 -3.73 -21.33
C LEU A 56 1.18 -4.36 -19.96
N ILE A 57 1.65 -5.61 -19.92
CA ILE A 57 1.92 -6.32 -18.66
C ILE A 57 3.06 -5.60 -17.90
N LEU A 58 4.09 -5.16 -18.61
CA LEU A 58 5.20 -4.40 -18.02
C LEU A 58 4.75 -3.02 -17.52
N LEU A 59 3.83 -2.36 -18.23
CA LEU A 59 3.24 -1.10 -17.79
C LEU A 59 2.40 -1.28 -16.51
N ILE A 60 1.53 -2.30 -16.47
CA ILE A 60 0.69 -2.58 -15.30
C ILE A 60 1.54 -2.87 -14.07
N SER A 61 2.59 -3.68 -14.21
CA SER A 61 3.50 -3.98 -13.09
C SER A 61 4.28 -2.74 -12.62
N LEU A 62 4.62 -1.82 -13.51
CA LEU A 62 5.20 -0.52 -13.13
C LEU A 62 4.19 0.37 -12.38
N ILE A 63 2.94 0.40 -12.83
CA ILE A 63 1.85 1.14 -12.15
C ILE A 63 1.68 0.63 -10.71
N GLN A 64 1.78 -0.68 -10.47
CA GLN A 64 1.69 -1.21 -9.10
C GLN A 64 2.76 -0.64 -8.17
N ILE A 65 3.99 -0.42 -8.66
CA ILE A 65 5.04 0.23 -7.86
C ILE A 65 4.65 1.67 -7.53
N VAL A 66 4.17 2.42 -8.53
CA VAL A 66 3.72 3.81 -8.33
C VAL A 66 2.56 3.89 -7.34
N VAL A 67 1.58 2.99 -7.44
CA VAL A 67 0.47 2.87 -6.48
C VAL A 67 0.99 2.57 -5.08
N GLY A 68 1.95 1.67 -4.93
CA GLY A 68 2.54 1.36 -3.63
C GLY A 68 3.23 2.57 -2.99
N ILE A 69 3.99 3.32 -3.77
CA ILE A 69 4.61 4.57 -3.33
C ILE A 69 3.52 5.58 -2.92
N GLY A 70 2.45 5.71 -3.71
CA GLY A 70 1.31 6.55 -3.39
C GLY A 70 0.64 6.17 -2.07
N LEU A 71 0.41 4.88 -1.84
CA LEU A 71 -0.14 4.35 -0.59
C LEU A 71 0.73 4.66 0.62
N LEU A 72 2.06 4.63 0.47
CA LEU A 72 2.98 5.02 1.53
C LEU A 72 2.84 6.51 1.88
N PHE A 73 2.78 7.38 0.86
CA PHE A 73 2.57 8.82 1.10
C PHE A 73 1.21 9.11 1.76
N ILE A 74 0.14 8.44 1.32
CA ILE A 74 -1.18 8.57 1.95
C ILE A 74 -1.13 8.10 3.40
N SER A 75 -0.49 6.96 3.67
CA SER A 75 -0.35 6.41 5.03
C SER A 75 0.47 7.31 5.96
N LEU A 76 1.45 8.06 5.44
CA LEU A 76 2.29 8.96 6.25
C LEU A 76 1.64 10.32 6.50
N LEU A 77 1.03 10.91 5.46
CA LEU A 77 0.57 12.31 5.48
C LEU A 77 -0.91 12.49 5.82
N LEU A 78 -1.79 11.56 5.44
CA LEU A 78 -3.25 11.73 5.51
C LEU A 78 -3.90 10.91 6.62
N LEU A 79 -3.47 9.67 6.82
CA LEU A 79 -3.87 8.82 7.95
C LEU A 79 -3.06 9.16 9.19
#